data_AF-A0A7J6W4A9-F1
#
_entry.id   AF-A0A7J6W4A9-F1
#
_cell.length_a   1.000
_cell.length_b   1.000
_cell.length_c   1.000
_cell.angle_alpha   90.00
_cell.angle_beta   90.00
_cell.angle_gamma   90.00
#
_symmetry.space_group_name_H-M   'P 1'
#
loop_
_entity.id
_entity.type
_entity.pdbx_description
1 polymer ?
#
loop_
_entity_poly.entity_id
_entity_poly.type
_entity_poly.pdbx_seq_one_letter_code
_entity_poly.pdbx_strand_id
1 'polypeptide(L)'
;MSEGRAVTIRTRKFMTNRLLSRKQFVIDVLHPGRPNVSKAELKEKLSIENAKKFEPKYRLIRNGLDTKVEKSRKQMKERKNRALKIRGVKKTKAGDAAKGGKKK
;
A
#
# COMPACT_ATOMS: atom_id res chain seq x y z
N MET A 1 -27.65 -20.86 11.71
CA MET A 1 -26.37 -20.14 11.62
C MET A 1 -25.40 -21.06 10.90
N SER A 2 -25.09 -20.81 9.62
CA SER A 2 -24.24 -21.72 8.84
C SER A 2 -22.78 -21.59 9.26
N GLU A 3 -22.35 -22.53 10.09
CA GLU A 3 -20.96 -22.76 10.45
C GLU A 3 -20.05 -22.88 9.21
N GLY A 4 -18.79 -22.44 9.38
CA GLY A 4 -17.84 -22.10 8.33
C GLY A 4 -17.66 -23.17 7.26
N ARG A 5 -18.42 -23.06 6.16
CA ARG A 5 -18.28 -23.90 4.98
C ARG A 5 -16.89 -23.70 4.36
N ALA A 6 -16.22 -24.82 4.05
CA ALA A 6 -14.84 -24.82 3.57
C ALA A 6 -14.66 -23.95 2.33
N VAL A 7 -13.66 -23.07 2.36
CA VAL A 7 -13.21 -22.26 1.22
C VAL A 7 -12.05 -22.96 0.56
N THR A 8 -12.22 -23.35 -0.71
CA THR A 8 -11.19 -24.01 -1.51
C THR A 8 -10.47 -22.97 -2.36
N ILE A 9 -9.15 -22.91 -2.26
CA ILE A 9 -8.30 -21.98 -3.01
C ILE A 9 -7.53 -22.79 -4.04
N ARG A 10 -7.62 -22.40 -5.32
CA ARG A 10 -6.81 -22.97 -6.41
C ARG A 10 -5.90 -21.91 -6.98
N THR A 11 -4.63 -22.25 -7.20
CA THR A 11 -3.68 -21.37 -7.88
C THR A 11 -3.57 -21.76 -9.34
N ARG A 12 -3.74 -20.80 -10.26
CA ARG A 12 -3.53 -20.94 -11.70
C ARG A 12 -2.41 -20.03 -12.18
N LYS A 13 -1.85 -20.35 -13.35
CA LYS A 13 -0.83 -19.54 -14.03
C LYS A 13 0.33 -19.16 -13.10
N PHE A 14 0.87 -20.15 -12.40
CA PHE A 14 1.97 -19.94 -11.46
C PHE A 14 3.26 -19.67 -12.23
N MET A 15 3.89 -18.53 -11.93
CA MET A 15 5.11 -18.06 -12.56
C MET A 15 6.09 -17.58 -11.49
N THR A 16 7.29 -18.11 -11.51
CA THR A 16 8.39 -17.64 -10.67
C THR A 16 9.12 -16.49 -11.37
N ASN A 17 8.89 -15.26 -10.93
CA ASN A 17 9.60 -14.09 -11.45
C ASN A 17 10.82 -13.80 -10.57
N ARG A 18 12.01 -14.20 -11.05
CA ARG A 18 13.26 -14.02 -10.31
C ARG A 18 13.74 -12.57 -10.28
N LEU A 19 13.49 -11.80 -11.35
CA LEU A 19 13.88 -10.37 -11.46
C LEU A 19 13.33 -9.54 -10.30
N LEU A 20 12.08 -9.81 -9.91
CA LEU A 20 11.40 -9.12 -8.81
C LEU A 20 11.32 -9.98 -7.54
N SER A 21 12.02 -11.12 -7.51
CA SER A 21 12.04 -12.06 -6.38
C SER A 21 10.63 -12.42 -5.87
N ARG A 22 9.67 -12.63 -6.80
CA ARG A 22 8.26 -12.88 -6.46
C ARG A 22 7.67 -14.04 -7.26
N LYS A 23 6.70 -14.73 -6.64
CA LYS A 23 5.85 -15.73 -7.29
C LYS A 23 4.57 -15.02 -7.74
N GLN A 24 4.33 -14.95 -9.04
CA GLN A 24 3.10 -14.41 -9.62
C GLN A 24 2.16 -15.57 -9.93
N PHE A 25 0.90 -15.44 -9.54
CA PHE A 25 -0.12 -16.46 -9.80
C PHE A 25 -1.50 -15.82 -9.74
N VAL A 26 -2.48 -16.48 -10.35
CA VAL A 26 -3.90 -16.14 -10.26
C VAL A 26 -4.54 -17.05 -9.23
N ILE A 27 -5.40 -16.51 -8.39
CA ILE A 27 -6.13 -17.26 -7.37
C ILE A 27 -7.58 -17.40 -7.83
N ASP A 28 -8.07 -18.64 -7.91
CA ASP A 28 -9.51 -18.92 -7.96
C ASP A 28 -9.99 -19.32 -6.57
N VAL A 29 -11.04 -18.67 -6.10
CA VAL A 29 -11.64 -18.93 -4.79
C VAL A 29 -12.99 -19.58 -5.01
N LEU A 30 -13.16 -20.81 -4.51
CA LEU A 30 -14.42 -21.53 -4.51
C LEU A 30 -15.00 -21.50 -3.09
N HIS A 31 -16.17 -20.88 -2.93
CA HIS A 31 -16.82 -20.70 -1.64
C HIS A 31 -18.33 -21.02 -1.73
N PRO A 32 -18.71 -22.31 -1.85
CA PRO A 32 -20.11 -22.70 -2.02
C PRO A 32 -20.92 -22.34 -0.77
N GLY A 33 -22.04 -21.64 -0.95
CA GLY A 33 -22.95 -21.28 0.13
C GLY A 33 -22.42 -20.22 1.11
N ARG A 34 -21.27 -19.59 0.83
CA ARG A 34 -20.72 -18.48 1.61
C ARG A 34 -20.66 -17.21 0.75
N PRO A 35 -20.92 -16.02 1.33
CA PRO A 35 -20.62 -14.75 0.68
C PRO A 35 -19.13 -14.61 0.31
N ASN A 36 -18.80 -13.54 -0.40
CA ASN A 36 -17.43 -13.26 -0.84
C ASN A 36 -16.43 -13.36 0.32
N VAL A 37 -15.35 -14.13 0.09
CA VAL A 37 -14.29 -14.34 1.08
C VAL A 37 -13.48 -13.07 1.24
N SER A 38 -13.19 -12.69 2.49
CA SER A 38 -12.42 -11.48 2.77
C SER A 38 -10.96 -11.64 2.32
N LYS A 39 -10.34 -10.53 1.92
CA LYS A 39 -8.92 -10.52 1.53
C LYS A 39 -7.98 -10.84 2.70
N ALA A 40 -8.40 -10.56 3.93
CA ALA A 40 -7.63 -10.87 5.13
C ALA A 40 -7.52 -12.40 5.32
N GLU A 41 -8.64 -13.11 5.22
CA GLU A 41 -8.69 -14.57 5.33
C GLU A 41 -7.90 -15.27 4.21
N LEU A 42 -7.96 -14.75 2.98
CA LEU A 42 -7.14 -15.26 1.87
C LEU A 42 -5.64 -15.02 2.10
N LYS A 43 -5.28 -13.91 2.75
CA LYS A 43 -3.89 -13.54 3.03
C LYS A 43 -3.27 -14.42 4.12
N GLU A 44 -4.03 -14.80 5.15
CA GLU A 44 -3.54 -15.73 6.19
C GLU A 44 -3.17 -17.09 5.59
N LYS A 45 -3.97 -17.59 4.63
CA LYS A 45 -3.70 -18.84 3.93
C LYS A 45 -2.55 -18.77 2.94
N LEU A 46 -2.16 -17.56 2.50
CA LEU A 46 -1.13 -17.30 1.50
C LEU A 46 -0.13 -16.29 2.08
N SER A 47 0.84 -16.79 2.88
CA SER A 47 1.88 -15.94 3.46
C SER A 47 2.67 -15.17 2.38
N ILE A 48 2.82 -13.86 2.55
CA ILE A 48 3.60 -12.98 1.66
C ILE A 48 4.49 -12.07 2.51
N GLU A 49 5.70 -12.53 2.80
CA GLU A 49 6.67 -11.76 3.61
C GLU A 49 7.52 -10.80 2.76
N ASN A 50 7.60 -10.98 1.43
CA ASN A 50 8.52 -10.22 0.56
C ASN A 50 7.92 -8.97 -0.12
N ALA A 51 6.72 -8.52 0.27
CA ALA A 51 5.96 -7.50 -0.48
C ALA A 51 6.50 -6.06 -0.40
N LYS A 52 7.26 -5.68 0.64
CA LYS A 52 7.54 -4.26 0.94
C LYS A 52 8.40 -3.54 -0.10
N LYS A 53 9.32 -4.25 -0.77
CA LYS A 53 10.31 -3.63 -1.68
C LYS A 53 9.79 -3.43 -3.11
N PHE A 54 8.91 -4.31 -3.58
CA PHE A 54 8.51 -4.37 -4.98
C PHE A 54 7.03 -4.03 -5.23
N GLU A 55 6.20 -3.96 -4.18
CA GLU A 55 4.81 -3.60 -4.34
C GLU A 55 4.62 -2.07 -4.48
N PRO A 56 3.71 -1.64 -5.37
CA PRO A 56 3.29 -0.25 -5.44
C PRO A 56 2.79 0.28 -4.08
N LYS A 57 3.17 1.53 -3.75
CA LYS A 57 2.83 2.20 -2.48
C LYS A 57 1.35 2.14 -2.08
N TYR A 58 0.43 2.19 -3.04
CA TYR A 58 -1.01 2.09 -2.75
C TYR A 58 -1.41 0.73 -2.15
N ARG A 59 -0.71 -0.36 -2.49
CA ARG A 59 -0.96 -1.69 -1.91
C ARG A 59 -0.37 -1.80 -0.51
N LEU A 60 0.79 -1.19 -0.29
CA LEU A 60 1.41 -1.14 1.04
C LEU A 60 0.51 -0.42 2.05
N ILE A 61 -0.06 0.74 1.67
CA ILE A 61 -1.00 1.50 2.51
C ILE A 61 -2.25 0.67 2.84
N ARG A 62 -2.84 -0.01 1.85
CA ARG A 62 -4.02 -0.88 2.08
C ARG A 62 -3.72 -2.06 3.00
N ASN A 63 -2.49 -2.55 2.99
CA ASN A 63 -2.02 -3.63 3.84
C ASN A 63 -1.48 -3.15 5.20
N GLY A 64 -1.56 -1.84 5.50
CA GLY A 64 -1.08 -1.26 6.76
C GLY A 64 0.44 -1.20 6.90
N LEU A 65 1.19 -1.37 5.81
CA LEU A 65 2.66 -1.43 5.82
C LEU A 65 3.33 -0.09 5.53
N ASP A 66 2.57 0.91 5.08
CA ASP A 66 3.05 2.26 4.79
C ASP A 66 1.94 3.28 5.08
N THR A 67 2.31 4.51 5.38
CA THR A 67 1.37 5.58 5.71
C THR A 67 0.93 6.35 4.46
N LYS A 68 -0.32 6.80 4.48
CA LYS A 68 -0.85 7.66 3.42
C LYS A 68 -0.16 9.01 3.48
N VAL A 69 0.27 9.51 2.32
CA VAL A 69 0.75 10.88 2.20
C VAL A 69 -0.47 11.80 2.13
N GLU A 70 -0.69 12.59 3.18
CA GLU A 70 -1.89 13.45 3.33
C GLU A 70 -1.78 14.80 2.60
N LYS A 71 -0.85 14.95 1.67
CA LYS A 71 -0.62 16.23 0.97
C LYS A 71 -1.53 16.36 -0.25
N SER A 72 -2.34 17.42 -0.28
CA SER A 72 -3.18 17.74 -1.44
C SER A 72 -2.38 18.38 -2.58
N ARG A 73 -2.79 18.12 -3.83
CA ARG A 73 -2.22 18.78 -5.03
C ARG A 73 -2.30 20.31 -4.95
N LYS A 74 -3.36 20.85 -4.36
CA LYS A 74 -3.53 22.30 -4.17
C LYS A 74 -2.45 22.88 -3.26
N GLN A 75 -2.27 22.30 -2.06
CA GLN A 75 -1.25 22.72 -1.09
C GLN A 75 0.17 22.64 -1.65
N MET A 76 0.46 21.60 -2.46
CA MET A 76 1.76 21.46 -3.11
C MET A 76 2.01 22.55 -4.16
N LYS A 77 1.01 22.89 -4.99
CA LYS A 77 1.11 23.97 -5.98
C LYS A 77 1.27 25.33 -5.31
N GLU A 78 0.50 25.61 -4.26
CA GLU A 78 0.60 26.88 -3.50
C GLU A 78 1.95 27.02 -2.80
N ARG A 79 2.49 25.94 -2.20
CA ARG A 79 3.85 25.96 -1.65
C ARG A 79 4.90 26.21 -2.73
N LYS A 80 4.79 25.55 -3.89
CA LYS A 80 5.71 25.76 -5.02
C LYS A 80 5.69 27.22 -5.49
N ASN A 81 4.50 27.80 -5.69
CA ASN A 81 4.35 29.17 -6.14
C ASN A 81 4.89 30.18 -5.13
N ARG A 82 4.73 29.95 -3.83
CA ARG A 82 5.37 30.77 -2.78
C ARG A 82 6.90 30.65 -2.79
N ALA A 83 7.41 29.43 -2.92
CA ALA A 83 8.85 29.18 -2.94
C ALA A 83 9.56 29.75 -4.19
N LEU A 84 8.86 29.87 -5.33
CA LEU A 84 9.40 30.50 -6.54
C LEU A 84 9.62 32.02 -6.38
N LYS A 85 8.90 32.67 -5.46
CA LYS A 85 9.05 34.11 -5.18
C LYS A 85 10.27 34.43 -4.32
N ILE A 86 10.92 33.41 -3.73
CA ILE A 86 12.03 33.57 -2.79
C ILE A 86 13.31 33.00 -3.41
N ARG A 87 14.43 33.71 -3.26
CA ARG A 87 15.76 33.33 -3.81
C ARG A 87 16.80 33.14 -2.71
N GLY A 88 17.88 32.42 -3.05
CA GLY A 88 19.04 32.22 -2.17
C GLY A 88 18.73 31.49 -0.86
N VAL A 89 19.52 31.77 0.18
CA VAL A 89 19.44 31.15 1.52
C VAL A 89 18.05 31.31 2.17
N LYS A 90 17.28 32.34 1.78
CA LYS A 90 15.90 32.53 2.28
C LYS A 90 14.95 31.41 1.81
N LYS A 91 15.22 30.75 0.67
CA LYS A 91 14.39 29.67 0.12
C LYS A 91 14.58 28.35 0.89
N THR A 92 15.80 28.06 1.35
CA THR A 92 16.10 26.86 2.14
C THR A 92 15.55 27.00 3.56
N LYS A 93 15.74 28.16 4.21
CA LYS A 93 15.20 28.44 5.56
C LYS A 93 13.67 28.36 5.65
N ALA A 94 12.94 28.68 4.58
CA ALA A 94 11.48 28.55 4.53
C ALA A 94 10.97 27.09 4.56
N GLY A 95 11.84 26.11 4.29
CA GLY A 95 11.52 24.69 4.34
C GLY A 95 11.67 24.04 5.73
N ASP A 96 12.55 24.59 6.57
CA ASP A 96 12.98 23.98 7.83
C ASP A 96 12.08 24.33 9.03
N ALA A 97 11.23 25.35 8.91
CA ALA A 97 10.43 25.90 10.02
C ALA A 97 9.24 25.04 10.49
N ALA A 98 9.13 23.75 10.17
CA ALA A 98 7.98 22.93 10.60
C ALA A 98 8.25 21.43 10.72
N LYS A 99 9.24 21.02 11.50
CA LYS A 99 9.36 19.65 12.03
C LYS A 99 9.48 19.62 13.56
N GLY A 100 8.59 20.34 14.25
CA GLY A 100 8.27 20.08 15.65
C GLY A 100 7.08 19.13 15.70
N GLY A 101 7.33 17.82 15.63
CA GLY A 101 6.27 16.82 15.73
C GLY A 101 5.62 16.87 17.11
N LYS A 102 4.34 17.25 17.19
CA LYS A 102 3.49 16.89 18.33
C LYS A 102 3.27 15.38 18.25
N LYS A 103 4.01 14.63 19.06
CA LYS A 103 3.57 13.29 19.49
C LYS A 103 2.37 13.50 20.43
N LYS A 104 1.24 12.94 20.06
CA LYS A 104 0.16 12.57 20.97
C LYS A 104 -0.17 11.11 20.69
#